data_AF-A0ABD4A6V4-F1
#
_entry.id   AF-A0ABD4A6V4-F1
#
_cell.length_a   1.000
_cell.length_b   1.000
_cell.length_c   1.000
_cell.angle_alpha   90.00
_cell.angle_beta   90.00
_cell.angle_gamma   90.00
#
_symmetry.space_group_name_H-M   'P 1'
#
loop_
_entity.id
_entity.type
_entity.pdbx_description
1 polymer ?
#
loop_
_entity_poly.entity_id
_entity_poly.type
_entity_poly.pdbx_seq_one_letter_code
_entity_poly.pdbx_strand_id
1 'polypeptide(L)'
;MQLNEKGYYFAVLVFGLYAAVSLQKAVRDKDEGIPVTSIYCGISWFAMIVAISLMAIGLYNAGSITLSEKGFYGMAFILSLFAAITVQKNVRDTQKARERE
;
A
#
# COMPACT_ATOMS: atom_id res chain seq x y z
N MET A 1 12.20 -9.76 18.40
CA MET A 1 12.31 -8.44 17.72
C MET A 1 12.51 -7.32 18.72
N GLN A 2 13.48 -6.45 18.42
CA GLN A 2 13.66 -5.17 19.11
C GLN A 2 12.53 -4.19 18.79
N LEU A 3 12.34 -3.15 19.59
CA LEU A 3 11.24 -2.20 19.42
C LEU A 3 11.35 -1.39 18.11
N ASN A 4 12.57 -1.04 17.72
CA ASN A 4 12.88 -0.38 16.44
C ASN A 4 12.49 -1.25 15.23
N GLU A 5 12.72 -2.56 15.27
CA GLU A 5 12.32 -3.50 14.20
C GLU A 5 10.79 -3.54 14.05
N LYS A 6 10.06 -3.57 15.18
CA LYS A 6 8.59 -3.51 15.14
C LYS A 6 8.10 -2.18 14.56
N GLY A 7 8.71 -1.07 14.97
CA GLY A 7 8.43 0.26 14.45
C GLY A 7 8.70 0.36 12.94
N TYR A 8 9.78 -0.25 12.46
CA TYR A 8 10.11 -0.32 11.04
C TYR A 8 9.01 -1.01 10.23
N TYR A 9 8.59 -2.22 10.61
CA TYR A 9 7.55 -2.94 9.87
C TYR A 9 6.21 -2.21 9.88
N PHE A 10 5.86 -1.58 11.01
CA PHE A 10 4.66 -0.77 11.11
C PHE A 10 4.72 0.47 10.19
N ALA A 11 5.85 1.19 10.18
CA ALA A 11 6.04 2.34 9.31
C ALA A 11 5.98 1.96 7.83
N VAL A 12 6.61 0.85 7.44
CA VAL A 12 6.55 0.32 6.06
C VAL A 12 5.13 -0.09 5.69
N LEU A 13 4.38 -0.70 6.61
CA LEU A 13 2.96 -1.03 6.38
C LEU A 13 2.15 0.23 6.10
N VAL A 14 2.19 1.22 6.98
CA VAL A 14 1.42 2.47 6.82
C VAL A 14 1.82 3.21 5.55
N PHE A 15 3.12 3.29 5.26
CA PHE A 15 3.62 3.89 4.03
C PHE A 15 3.14 3.14 2.78
N GLY A 16 3.17 1.81 2.80
CA GLY A 16 2.66 0.97 1.71
C GLY A 16 1.16 1.16 1.47
N LEU A 17 0.36 1.24 2.53
CA LEU A 17 -1.08 1.49 2.43
C LEU A 17 -1.37 2.84 1.78
N TYR A 18 -0.66 3.90 2.23
CA TYR A 18 -0.76 5.22 1.61
C TYR A 18 -0.36 5.17 0.13
N ALA A 19 0.80 4.58 -0.18
CA ALA A 19 1.31 4.49 -1.55
C ALA A 19 0.35 3.73 -2.48
N ALA A 20 -0.23 2.61 -2.03
CA ALA A 20 -1.19 1.83 -2.78
C ALA A 20 -2.46 2.62 -3.12
N VAL A 21 -3.03 3.34 -2.14
CA VAL A 21 -4.21 4.19 -2.29
C VAL A 21 -3.93 5.39 -3.21
N SER A 22 -2.78 6.04 -3.05
CA SER A 22 -2.36 7.16 -3.90
C SER A 22 -2.13 6.73 -5.34
N LEU A 23 -1.44 5.61 -5.56
CA LEU A 23 -1.18 5.07 -6.88
C LEU A 23 -2.48 4.69 -7.60
N GLN A 24 -3.36 3.94 -6.93
CA GLN A 24 -4.65 3.56 -7.51
C GLN A 24 -5.51 4.78 -7.84
N LYS A 25 -5.50 5.80 -6.98
CA LYS A 25 -6.18 7.07 -7.26
C LYS A 25 -5.59 7.76 -8.50
N ALA A 26 -4.27 7.88 -8.58
CA ALA A 26 -3.59 8.56 -9.69
C ALA A 26 -3.82 7.87 -11.05
N VAL A 27 -3.75 6.54 -11.09
CA VAL A 27 -4.01 5.76 -12.30
C VAL A 27 -5.47 5.89 -12.72
N ARG A 28 -6.40 5.70 -11.79
CA ARG A 28 -7.84 5.88 -12.06
C ARG A 28 -8.15 7.29 -12.55
N ASP A 29 -7.66 8.32 -11.87
CA ASP A 29 -7.96 9.71 -12.22
C ASP A 29 -7.49 10.01 -13.64
N LYS A 30 -6.32 9.49 -14.03
CA LYS A 30 -5.84 9.56 -15.41
C LYS A 30 -6.78 8.84 -16.40
N ASP A 31 -7.29 7.66 -16.05
CA ASP A 31 -8.23 6.89 -16.88
C ASP A 31 -9.63 7.53 -16.96
N GLU A 32 -10.09 8.20 -15.89
CA GLU A 32 -11.35 8.96 -15.84
C GLU A 32 -11.22 10.37 -16.47
N GLY A 33 -10.05 10.74 -17.01
CA GLY A 33 -9.79 12.04 -17.63
C GLY A 33 -9.63 13.21 -16.65
N ILE A 34 -9.48 12.91 -15.35
CA ILE A 34 -9.21 13.91 -14.31
C ILE A 34 -7.73 14.32 -14.40
N PRO A 35 -7.40 15.63 -14.37
CA PRO A 35 -6.02 16.09 -14.48
C PRO A 35 -5.13 15.53 -13.36
N VAL A 36 -4.12 14.76 -13.74
CA VAL A 36 -3.07 14.24 -12.84
C VAL A 36 -1.71 14.61 -13.41
N THR A 37 -0.81 15.16 -12.59
CA THR A 37 0.54 15.46 -13.03
C THR A 37 1.34 14.16 -13.23
N SER A 38 2.09 14.07 -14.32
CA SER A 38 2.96 12.91 -14.60
C SER A 38 3.94 12.65 -13.46
N ILE A 39 4.41 13.72 -12.79
CA ILE A 39 5.31 13.64 -11.64
C ILE A 39 4.62 12.94 -10.45
N TYR A 40 3.37 13.32 -10.12
CA TYR A 40 2.65 12.68 -9.01
C TYR A 40 2.40 11.19 -9.26
N CYS A 41 2.01 10.83 -10.48
CA CYS A 41 1.83 9.43 -10.86
C CYS A 41 3.15 8.65 -10.78
N GLY A 42 4.26 9.23 -11.26
CA GLY A 42 5.59 8.64 -11.17
C GLY A 42 6.06 8.43 -9.73
N ILE A 43 5.90 9.43 -8.85
CA ILE A 43 6.27 9.32 -7.44
C ILE A 43 5.39 8.29 -6.71
N SER A 44 4.10 8.19 -7.05
CA SER A 44 3.21 7.20 -6.45
C SER A 44 3.61 5.77 -6.80
N TRP A 45 3.99 5.53 -8.06
CA TRP A 45 4.58 4.25 -8.50
C TRP A 45 5.88 3.94 -7.76
N PHE A 46 6.78 4.92 -7.69
CA PHE A 46 8.06 4.77 -7.00
C PHE A 46 7.87 4.45 -5.51
N ALA A 47 6.98 5.16 -4.82
CA ALA A 47 6.65 4.93 -3.41
C ALA A 47 6.14 3.50 -3.17
N MET A 48 5.28 2.98 -4.06
CA MET A 48 4.77 1.61 -3.98
C MET A 48 5.90 0.58 -4.12
N ILE A 49 6.80 0.76 -5.09
CA ILE A 49 7.97 -0.11 -5.31
C ILE A 49 8.89 -0.09 -4.08
N VAL A 50 9.15 1.10 -3.52
CA VAL A 50 9.97 1.25 -2.31
C VAL A 50 9.33 0.54 -1.12
N ALA A 51 8.03 0.69 -0.89
CA ALA A 51 7.35 0.02 0.21
C ALA A 51 7.44 -1.51 0.13
N ILE A 52 7.21 -2.09 -1.06
CA ILE A 52 7.34 -3.53 -1.30
C ILE A 52 8.79 -3.98 -1.08
N SER A 53 9.76 -3.21 -1.62
CA SER A 53 11.18 -3.53 -1.51
C SER A 53 11.66 -3.50 -0.06
N LEU A 54 11.28 -2.48 0.71
CA LEU A 54 11.61 -2.37 2.13
C LEU A 54 11.00 -3.53 2.93
N MET A 55 9.74 -3.90 2.67
CA MET A 55 9.14 -5.07 3.34
C MET A 55 9.93 -6.35 3.04
N ALA A 56 10.25 -6.60 1.76
CA ALA A 56 11.01 -7.78 1.35
C ALA A 56 12.42 -7.82 1.97
N ILE A 57 13.15 -6.71 1.90
CA ILE A 57 14.50 -6.57 2.46
C ILE A 57 14.47 -6.71 3.98
N GLY A 58 13.50 -6.09 4.66
CA GLY A 58 13.32 -6.20 6.11
C GLY A 58 13.14 -7.65 6.55
N LEU A 59 12.18 -8.35 5.93
CA LEU A 59 11.91 -9.75 6.25
C LEU A 59 13.09 -10.66 5.92
N TYR A 60 13.79 -10.41 4.81
CA TYR A 60 14.99 -11.17 4.45
C TYR A 60 16.07 -11.05 5.53
N ASN A 61 16.37 -9.82 5.96
CA ASN A 61 17.46 -9.53 6.92
C ASN A 61 17.10 -9.78 8.38
N ALA A 62 15.82 -9.98 8.72
CA ALA A 62 15.41 -10.21 10.09
C ALA A 62 15.82 -11.61 10.59
N GLY A 63 17.04 -11.72 11.13
CA GLY A 63 17.56 -12.97 11.71
C GLY A 63 16.89 -13.40 13.01
N SER A 64 16.22 -12.48 13.71
CA SER A 64 15.54 -12.71 14.99
C SER A 64 14.10 -13.21 14.87
N ILE A 65 13.59 -13.38 13.65
CA ILE A 65 12.20 -13.74 13.33
C ILE A 65 12.16 -15.14 12.73
N THR A 66 11.26 -15.99 13.23
CA THR A 66 11.07 -17.34 12.68
C THR A 66 10.47 -17.31 11.28
N LEU A 67 10.67 -18.36 10.48
CA LEU A 67 10.21 -18.37 9.08
C LEU A 67 8.69 -18.21 8.95
N SER A 68 7.92 -18.81 9.87
CA SER A 68 6.45 -18.68 9.91
C SER A 68 6.01 -17.25 10.20
N GLU A 69 6.66 -16.57 11.15
CA GLU A 69 6.41 -15.15 11.43
C GLU A 69 6.75 -14.26 10.23
N LYS A 70 7.86 -14.53 9.52
CA LYS A 70 8.18 -13.79 8.29
C LYS A 70 7.08 -13.93 7.24
N GLY A 71 6.60 -15.16 7.04
CA GLY A 71 5.47 -15.44 6.15
C GLY A 71 4.21 -14.71 6.57
N PHE A 72 3.90 -14.69 7.87
CA PHE A 72 2.76 -13.96 8.42
C PHE A 72 2.84 -12.45 8.12
N TYR A 73 3.98 -11.81 8.36
CA TYR A 73 4.15 -10.38 8.06
C TYR A 73 4.03 -10.08 6.56
N GLY A 74 4.63 -10.90 5.70
CA GLY A 74 4.54 -10.74 4.25
C GLY A 74 3.11 -10.87 3.74
N MET A 75 2.39 -11.91 4.19
CA MET A 75 0.98 -12.13 3.82
C MET A 75 0.08 -11.01 4.35
N ALA A 76 0.25 -10.62 5.61
CA ALA A 76 -0.53 -9.55 6.22
C ALA A 76 -0.33 -8.22 5.46
N PHE A 77 0.90 -7.92 5.05
CA PHE A 77 1.20 -6.74 4.24
C PHE A 77 0.45 -6.76 2.91
N ILE A 78 0.60 -7.83 2.12
CA ILE A 78 -0.05 -7.95 0.81
C ILE A 78 -1.58 -7.87 0.93
N LEU A 79 -2.17 -8.61 1.87
CA LEU A 79 -3.61 -8.61 2.11
C LEU A 79 -4.11 -7.23 2.55
N SER A 80 -3.32 -6.50 3.36
CA SER A 80 -3.66 -5.14 3.78
C SER A 80 -3.63 -4.15 2.61
N LEU A 81 -2.66 -4.25 1.70
CA LEU A 81 -2.64 -3.44 0.47
C LEU A 81 -3.88 -3.71 -0.39
N PHE A 82 -4.22 -4.98 -0.59
CA PHE A 82 -5.42 -5.37 -1.33
C PHE A 82 -6.70 -4.85 -0.67
N ALA A 83 -6.81 -5.00 0.66
CA ALA A 83 -7.97 -4.54 1.43
C ALA A 83 -8.12 -3.02 1.33
N ALA A 84 -7.04 -2.25 1.49
CA ALA A 84 -7.07 -0.79 1.40
C ALA A 84 -7.58 -0.31 0.03
N ILE A 85 -7.07 -0.91 -1.06
CA ILE A 85 -7.51 -0.59 -2.42
C ILE A 85 -9.00 -0.95 -2.61
N THR A 86 -9.42 -2.13 -2.15
CA THR A 86 -10.79 -2.61 -2.30
C THR A 86 -11.77 -1.73 -1.52
N VAL A 87 -11.45 -1.40 -0.27
CA VAL A 87 -12.26 -0.50 0.57
C VAL A 87 -12.35 0.88 -0.09
N GLN A 88 -11.23 1.44 -0.57
CA GLN A 88 -11.24 2.73 -1.25
C GLN A 88 -12.17 2.72 -2.48
N LYS A 89 -12.12 1.65 -3.29
CA LYS A 89 -13.00 1.48 -4.46
C LYS A 89 -14.47 1.38 -4.02
N ASN A 90 -14.79 0.51 -3.07
CA ASN A 90 -16.15 0.28 -2.59
C ASN A 90 -16.79 1.55 -2.01
N VAL A 91 -16.06 2.30 -1.19
CA VAL A 91 -16.54 3.55 -0.59
C VAL A 91 -16.85 4.58 -1.68
N ARG A 92 -15.94 4.76 -2.65
CA ARG A 92 -16.15 5.65 -3.80
C ARG A 92 -17.36 5.24 -4.61
N ASP A 93 -17.47 3.95 -4.97
CA ASP A 93 -18.52 3.45 -5.85
C ASP A 93 -19.89 3.58 -5.19
N THR A 94 -19.96 3.34 -3.88
CA THR A 94 -21.17 3.59 -3.08
C THR A 94 -21.56 5.07 -3.09
N GLN A 95 -20.59 5.98 -2.97
CA GLN A 95 -20.86 7.42 -3.04
C GLN A 95 -21.38 7.83 -4.42
N LYS A 96 -20.73 7.38 -5.51
CA LYS A 96 -21.17 7.64 -6.89
C LYS A 96 -22.59 7.08 -7.15
N ALA A 97 -22.96 5.97 -6.52
CA ALA A 97 -24.29 5.38 -6.63
C ALA A 97 -25.36 6.25 -5.93
N ARG A 98 -25.08 6.73 -4.71
CA ARG A 98 -26.00 7.62 -3.97
C ARG A 98 -26.24 8.96 -4.65
N GLU A 99 -25.24 9.50 -5.35
CA GLU A 99 -25.38 10.77 -6.10
C GLU A 99 -26.27 10.63 -7.35
N ARG A 100 -26.62 9.41 -7.77
CA ARG A 100 -27.49 9.13 -8.93
C ARG A 100 -28.96 8.88 -8.56
N GLU A 101 -29.26 8.70 -7.27
CA GLU A 101 -30.62 8.55 -6.73
C GLU A 101 -31.25 9.93 -6.45
#